data_AF-A0A7X7E5N4-F1
#
_entry.id   AF-A0A7X7E5N4-F1
#
_cell.length_a   1.000
_cell.length_b   1.000
_cell.length_c   1.000
_cell.angle_alpha   90.00
_cell.angle_beta   90.00
_cell.angle_gamma   90.00
#
_symmetry.space_group_name_H-M   'P 1'
#
loop_
_entity.id
_entity.type
_entity.pdbx_description
1 polymer ?
#
loop_
_entity_poly.entity_id
_entity_poly.type
_entity_poly.pdbx_seq_one_letter_code
_entity_poly.pdbx_strand_id
1 'polypeptide(L)'
;MKTKRTIDEIKNRIPSDIRHRAVFKVKKYLQDEYEVELGEFEVEEVLDIFCDAFGKMFYNQGVDDAKTFLVNRFIEAGEDVVQIEMED
;
A
#
# COMPACT_ATOMS: atom_id res chain seq x y z
N MET A 1 -4.66 -10.97 -20.94
CA MET A 1 -5.44 -11.42 -19.77
C MET A 1 -4.66 -11.08 -18.50
N LYS A 2 -4.96 -9.94 -17.85
CA LYS A 2 -4.52 -9.65 -16.47
C LYS A 2 -5.77 -9.14 -15.76
N THR A 3 -6.29 -9.99 -14.88
CA THR A 3 -7.50 -9.75 -14.10
C THR A 3 -7.36 -8.41 -13.41
N LYS A 4 -8.11 -7.39 -13.88
CA LYS A 4 -8.40 -6.22 -13.07
C LYS A 4 -9.14 -6.77 -11.84
N ARG A 5 -8.41 -7.05 -10.76
CA ARG A 5 -9.06 -7.04 -9.44
C ARG A 5 -9.66 -5.65 -9.36
N THR A 6 -10.99 -5.56 -9.35
CA THR A 6 -11.69 -4.29 -9.16
C THR A 6 -11.16 -3.70 -7.86
N ILE A 7 -11.01 -2.36 -7.81
CA ILE A 7 -10.50 -1.68 -6.61
C ILE A 7 -11.31 -2.11 -5.37
N ASP A 8 -12.60 -2.42 -5.57
CA ASP A 8 -13.52 -3.02 -4.60
C ASP A 8 -12.99 -4.31 -3.93
N GLU A 9 -12.36 -5.21 -4.68
CA GLU A 9 -11.79 -6.44 -4.10
C GLU A 9 -10.59 -6.17 -3.19
N ILE A 10 -9.84 -5.10 -3.47
CA ILE A 10 -8.69 -4.67 -2.66
C ILE A 10 -9.20 -3.90 -1.44
N LYS A 11 -10.18 -3.00 -1.62
CA LYS A 11 -10.85 -2.28 -0.55
C LYS A 11 -11.42 -3.25 0.50
N ASN A 12 -12.09 -4.31 0.06
CA ASN A 12 -12.68 -5.33 0.93
C ASN A 12 -11.66 -6.21 1.67
N ARG A 13 -10.38 -6.12 1.33
CA ARG A 13 -9.29 -6.84 2.03
C ARG A 13 -8.63 -6.01 3.11
N ILE A 14 -8.92 -4.71 3.21
CA ILE A 14 -8.38 -3.85 4.26
C ILE A 14 -9.03 -4.28 5.58
N PRO A 15 -8.25 -4.71 6.59
CA PRO A 15 -8.79 -5.03 7.91
C PRO A 15 -9.57 -3.85 8.50
N SER A 16 -10.71 -4.15 9.13
CA SER A 16 -11.62 -3.12 9.64
C SER A 16 -10.95 -2.19 10.66
N ASP A 17 -10.04 -2.69 11.49
CA ASP A 17 -9.27 -1.89 12.44
C ASP A 17 -8.32 -0.90 11.74
N ILE A 18 -7.68 -1.31 10.63
CA ILE A 18 -6.84 -0.44 9.81
C ILE A 18 -7.70 0.66 9.18
N ARG A 19 -8.87 0.30 8.65
CA ARG A 19 -9.79 1.27 8.04
C ARG A 19 -10.27 2.30 9.05
N HIS A 20 -10.75 1.89 10.23
CA HIS A 20 -11.16 2.83 11.29
C HIS A 20 -10.02 3.77 11.71
N ARG A 21 -8.78 3.27 11.83
CA ARG A 21 -7.62 4.13 12.13
C ARG A 21 -7.35 5.14 11.01
N ALA A 22 -7.53 4.77 9.75
CA ALA A 22 -7.37 5.69 8.63
C ALA A 22 -8.45 6.78 8.64
N VAL A 23 -9.71 6.40 8.84
CA VAL A 23 -10.84 7.32 9.00
C VAL A 23 -10.58 8.32 10.13
N PHE A 24 -10.20 7.83 11.31
CA PHE A 24 -9.89 8.70 12.45
C PHE A 24 -8.77 9.70 12.13
N LYS A 25 -7.69 9.25 11.47
CA LYS A 25 -6.57 10.12 11.08
C LYS A 25 -6.99 11.20 10.10
N VAL A 26 -7.75 10.84 9.06
CA VAL A 26 -8.23 11.81 8.06
C VAL A 26 -9.18 12.81 8.70
N LYS A 27 -10.15 12.33 9.49
CA LYS A 27 -11.10 13.18 10.22
C LYS A 27 -10.38 14.20 11.09
N LYS A 28 -9.44 13.72 11.92
CA LYS A 28 -8.67 14.57 12.82
C LYS A 28 -7.84 15.59 12.04
N TYR A 29 -7.19 15.19 10.97
CA TYR A 29 -6.39 16.10 10.15
C TYR A 29 -7.23 17.21 9.51
N LEU A 30 -8.42 16.86 8.97
CA LEU A 30 -9.34 17.83 8.39
C LEU A 30 -9.87 18.82 9.44
N GLN A 31 -10.14 18.35 10.65
CA GLN A 31 -10.58 19.19 11.74
C GLN A 31 -9.45 20.10 12.24
N ASP A 32 -8.26 19.55 12.51
CA ASP A 32 -7.15 20.26 13.15
C ASP A 32 -6.52 21.31 12.21
N GLU A 33 -6.37 20.99 10.91
CA GLU A 33 -5.64 21.85 9.96
C GLU A 33 -6.56 22.75 9.11
N TYR A 34 -7.82 22.36 8.94
CA TYR A 34 -8.74 23.05 8.04
C TYR A 34 -10.06 23.45 8.70
N GLU A 35 -10.24 23.17 10.00
CA GLU A 35 -11.48 23.45 10.76
C GLU A 35 -12.73 22.81 10.11
N VAL A 36 -12.55 21.72 9.36
CA VAL A 36 -13.65 21.01 8.70
C VAL A 36 -14.17 19.91 9.62
N GLU A 37 -15.39 20.08 10.14
CA GLU A 37 -16.08 19.07 10.93
C GLU A 37 -16.91 18.13 10.05
N LEU A 38 -16.46 16.88 9.94
CA LEU A 38 -17.18 15.80 9.25
C LEU A 38 -17.51 14.66 10.23
N GLY A 39 -18.63 13.97 9.97
CA GLY A 39 -18.94 12.71 10.63
C GLY A 39 -18.01 11.58 10.17
N GLU A 40 -18.14 10.40 10.78
CA GLU A 40 -17.32 9.24 10.37
C GLU A 40 -17.69 8.73 8.98
N PHE A 41 -18.99 8.73 8.66
CA PHE A 41 -19.49 8.27 7.37
C PHE A 41 -18.98 9.13 6.21
N GLU A 42 -19.03 10.46 6.34
CA GLU A 42 -18.53 11.38 5.32
C GLU A 42 -17.01 11.21 5.11
N VAL A 43 -16.26 10.95 6.18
CA VAL A 43 -14.81 10.70 6.08
C VAL A 43 -14.51 9.34 5.45
N GLU A 44 -15.36 8.34 5.67
CA GLU A 44 -15.27 7.06 4.95
C GLU A 44 -15.44 7.25 3.44
N GLU A 45 -16.40 8.07 3.01
CA GLU A 45 -16.58 8.37 1.58
C GLU A 45 -15.37 9.11 0.98
N VAL A 46 -14.81 10.07 1.72
CA VAL A 46 -13.56 10.76 1.31
C VAL A 46 -12.41 9.76 1.17
N LEU A 47 -12.26 8.85 2.14
CA LEU A 47 -11.24 7.81 2.09
C LEU A 47 -11.43 6.89 0.88
N ASP A 48 -12.69 6.54 0.54
CA ASP A 48 -12.99 5.71 -0.62
C ASP A 48 -12.63 6.38 -1.94
N ILE A 49 -12.82 7.70 -2.06
CA ILE A 49 -12.37 8.50 -3.21
C ILE A 49 -10.84 8.44 -3.33
N PHE A 50 -10.11 8.59 -2.23
CA PHE A 50 -8.64 8.48 -2.25
C PHE A 50 -8.17 7.08 -2.62
N CYS A 51 -8.82 6.03 -2.12
CA CYS A 51 -8.53 4.66 -2.50
C CYS A 51 -8.76 4.42 -4.00
N ASP A 52 -9.80 5.01 -4.59
CA ASP A 52 -10.05 4.89 -6.03
C ASP A 52 -9.03 5.68 -6.87
N ALA A 53 -8.67 6.89 -6.43
CA ALA A 53 -7.73 7.75 -7.13
C ALA A 53 -6.30 7.21 -7.07
N PHE A 54 -5.85 6.76 -5.90
CA PHE A 54 -4.43 6.46 -5.64
C PHE A 54 -4.14 5.00 -5.32
N GLY A 55 -5.13 4.21 -4.90
CA GLY A 55 -4.91 2.85 -4.39
C GLY A 55 -4.20 1.94 -5.40
N LYS A 56 -4.56 2.03 -6.68
CA LYS A 56 -3.90 1.26 -7.75
C LYS A 56 -2.45 1.68 -7.96
N MET A 57 -2.15 2.97 -7.87
CA MET A 57 -0.80 3.50 -8.06
C MET A 57 0.13 2.98 -6.96
N PHE A 58 -0.25 3.15 -5.69
CA PHE A 58 0.54 2.68 -4.56
C PHE A 58 0.69 1.15 -4.54
N TYR A 59 -0.38 0.41 -4.87
CA TYR A 59 -0.30 -1.04 -4.95
C TYR A 59 0.70 -1.51 -6.02
N ASN A 60 0.62 -0.94 -7.22
CA ASN A 60 1.51 -1.33 -8.31
C ASN A 60 2.97 -0.99 -7.97
N GLN A 61 3.22 0.20 -7.43
CA GLN A 61 4.56 0.59 -7.02
C GLN A 61 5.10 -0.36 -5.95
N GLY A 62 4.32 -0.67 -4.91
CA GLY A 62 4.74 -1.60 -3.87
C GLY A 62 5.04 -3.01 -4.39
N VAL A 63 4.33 -3.47 -5.42
CA VAL A 63 4.63 -4.75 -6.10
C VAL A 63 5.96 -4.67 -6.85
N ASP A 64 6.23 -3.57 -7.54
CA ASP A 64 7.46 -3.39 -8.30
C ASP A 64 8.68 -3.19 -7.38
N ASP A 65 8.50 -2.50 -6.25
CA ASP A 65 9.51 -2.38 -5.19
C ASP A 65 9.87 -3.76 -4.62
N ALA A 66 8.86 -4.58 -4.32
CA ALA A 66 9.06 -5.94 -3.81
C ALA A 66 9.81 -6.83 -4.83
N LYS A 67 9.49 -6.72 -6.13
CA LYS A 67 10.24 -7.44 -7.17
C LYS A 67 11.69 -7.01 -7.21
N THR A 68 11.94 -5.71 -7.18
CA THR A 68 13.28 -5.14 -7.24
C THR A 68 14.11 -5.63 -6.04
N PHE A 69 13.52 -5.58 -4.84
CA PHE A 69 14.14 -6.11 -3.64
C PHE A 69 14.52 -7.59 -3.78
N LEU A 70 13.61 -8.43 -4.28
CA LEU A 70 13.87 -9.87 -4.45
C LEU A 70 14.98 -10.13 -5.48
N VAL A 71 14.96 -9.43 -6.62
CA VAL A 71 16.00 -9.57 -7.66
C VAL A 71 17.37 -9.23 -7.09
N ASN A 72 17.50 -8.12 -6.39
CA ASN A 72 18.76 -7.71 -5.76
C ASN A 72 19.23 -8.77 -4.76
N ARG A 73 18.33 -9.29 -3.92
CA ARG A 73 18.67 -10.33 -2.95
C ARG A 73 19.18 -11.62 -3.60
N PHE A 74 18.63 -11.99 -4.76
CA PHE A 74 19.11 -13.16 -5.52
C PHE A 74 20.48 -12.92 -6.17
N ILE A 75 20.74 -11.71 -6.67
CA ILE A 75 22.05 -11.34 -7.21
C ILE A 75 23.10 -11.43 -6.11
N GLU A 76 22.85 -10.80 -4.96
CA GLU A 76 23.74 -10.86 -3.78
C GLU A 76 24.01 -12.30 -3.35
N ALA A 77 22.96 -13.12 -3.23
CA ALA A 77 23.13 -14.53 -2.87
C ALA A 77 23.93 -15.32 -3.92
N GLY A 78 23.82 -14.98 -5.21
CA GLY A 78 24.63 -15.58 -6.26
C GLY A 78 26.11 -15.20 -6.15
N GLU A 79 26.40 -13.94 -5.82
CA GLU A 79 27.77 -13.47 -5.56
C GLU A 79 28.39 -14.16 -4.35
N ASP A 80 27.63 -14.31 -3.25
CA ASP A 80 28.07 -15.04 -2.06
C ASP A 80 28.47 -16.49 -2.41
N VAL A 81 27.69 -17.18 -3.26
CA VAL A 81 27.99 -18.56 -3.69
C VAL A 81 29.26 -18.64 -4.52
N VAL A 82 29.46 -17.71 -5.45
CA VAL A 82 30.68 -17.66 -6.28
C VAL A 82 31.92 -17.41 -5.42
N GLN A 83 31.82 -16.56 -4.40
CA GLN A 83 32.95 -16.32 -3.48
C GLN A 83 33.38 -17.60 -2.76
N ILE A 84 32.43 -18.41 -2.30
CA ILE A 84 32.72 -19.70 -1.65
C ILE A 84 33.44 -20.66 -2.61
N GLU A 85 33.00 -20.76 -3.87
CA GLU A 85 33.65 -21.63 -4.87
C GLU A 85 35.10 -21.22 -5.19
N MET A 86 35.46 -19.94 -5.01
CA MET A 86 36.82 -19.43 -5.26
C MET A 86 37.77 -19.61 -4.07
N GLU A 87 37.26 -19.87 -2.87
CA GLU A 87 38.07 -20.08 -1.65
C GLU A 87 38.51 -21.54 -1.44
N ASP A 88 37.93 -22.49 -2.20
CA ASP A 88 38.35 -23.90 -2.30
C ASP A 88 39.40 -24.14 -3.40
#